data_AF-A0A1H9P0U2-F1
#
_entry.id   AF-A0A1H9P0U2-F1
#
_cell.length_a   1.000
_cell.length_b   1.000
_cell.length_c   1.000
_cell.angle_alpha   90.00
_cell.angle_beta   90.00
_cell.angle_gamma   90.00
#
_symmetry.space_group_name_H-M   'P 1'
#
loop_
_entity.id
_entity.type
_entity.pdbx_description
1 polymer ?
#
loop_
_entity_poly.entity_id
_entity_poly.type
_entity_poly.pdbx_seq_one_letter_code
_entity_poly.pdbx_strand_id
1 'polypeptide(L)'
;MELDTVLALARRRGGGLVNVGHGRDPRSTAAAEAFVAAWPGTVCAVVSWPPEAASWLRQACRFAGGSPDLWVIADDAASWAGMGRRLVAQPQWRPGRTIAFSGLADPALPGLVGDIDGLSGAGSDGSSWSFFDGGLRWSGIHSGVSTVEGRWS
;
A
#
# COMPACT_ATOMS: atom_id res chain seq x y z
N MET A 1 13.86 -5.31 -0.90
CA MET A 1 13.07 -5.75 -2.07
C MET A 1 11.66 -5.18 -2.00
N GLU A 2 10.77 -5.71 -1.15
CA GLU A 2 9.40 -5.18 -0.98
C GLU A 2 9.38 -3.69 -0.55
N LEU A 3 10.11 -3.35 0.53
CA LEU A 3 10.23 -1.97 1.02
C LEU A 3 10.78 -1.01 -0.05
N ASP A 4 11.79 -1.43 -0.80
CA ASP A 4 12.40 -0.60 -1.84
C ASP A 4 11.38 -0.30 -2.96
N THR A 5 10.59 -1.28 -3.37
CA THR A 5 9.52 -1.10 -4.35
C THR A 5 8.41 -0.19 -3.81
N VAL A 6 8.01 -0.34 -2.55
CA VAL A 6 7.05 0.57 -1.89
C VAL A 6 7.58 2.01 -1.89
N LEU A 7 8.84 2.22 -1.48
CA LEU A 7 9.48 3.54 -1.49
C LEU A 7 9.59 4.12 -2.90
N ALA A 8 9.94 3.29 -3.89
CA ALA A 8 10.02 3.73 -5.29
C ALA A 8 8.65 4.14 -5.83
N LEU A 9 7.60 3.36 -5.56
CA LEU A 9 6.22 3.69 -5.93
C LEU A 9 5.75 4.97 -5.24
N ALA A 10 6.01 5.11 -3.93
CA ALA A 10 5.67 6.27 -3.14
C ALA A 10 6.33 7.55 -3.70
N ARG A 11 7.64 7.50 -3.98
CA ARG A 11 8.38 8.63 -4.57
C ARG A 11 7.84 9.05 -5.93
N ARG A 12 7.40 8.10 -6.77
CA ARG A 12 6.80 8.41 -8.08
C ARG A 12 5.48 9.16 -7.99
N ARG A 13 4.72 9.00 -6.89
CA ARG A 13 3.47 9.74 -6.67
C ARG A 13 3.68 11.20 -6.25
N GLY A 14 4.90 11.55 -5.87
CA GLY A 14 5.27 12.90 -5.46
C GLY A 14 4.70 13.28 -4.11
N GLY A 15 5.11 14.48 -3.66
CA GLY A 15 4.58 15.12 -2.46
C GLY A 15 5.10 14.49 -1.17
N GLY A 16 5.92 15.24 -0.44
CA GLY A 16 6.64 14.72 0.73
C GLY A 16 5.75 14.30 1.90
N LEU A 17 4.44 14.60 1.88
CA LEU A 17 3.53 14.34 2.99
C LEU A 17 2.89 12.95 2.89
N VAL A 18 3.14 12.06 3.86
CA VAL A 18 2.56 10.71 3.87
C VAL A 18 1.81 10.42 5.16
N ASN A 19 0.65 9.77 5.03
CA ASN A 19 0.02 9.07 6.15
C ASN A 19 0.31 7.57 6.04
N VAL A 20 0.75 6.97 7.14
CA VAL A 20 1.11 5.55 7.23
C VAL A 20 0.10 4.84 8.13
N GLY A 21 -0.38 3.68 7.68
CA GLY A 21 -1.40 2.90 8.36
C GLY A 21 -0.98 1.44 8.43
N HIS A 22 -1.30 0.75 9.53
CA HIS A 22 -0.96 -0.66 9.65
C HIS A 22 -1.87 -1.47 10.56
N GLY A 23 -1.94 -2.77 10.26
CA GLY A 23 -2.42 -3.79 11.18
C GLY A 23 -1.48 -3.95 12.39
N ARG A 24 -1.98 -4.55 13.47
CA ARG A 24 -1.23 -4.71 14.74
C ARG A 24 -0.42 -6.00 14.83
N ASP A 25 -0.43 -6.84 13.80
CA ASP A 25 0.45 -8.00 13.78
C ASP A 25 1.93 -7.55 13.65
N PRO A 26 2.89 -8.40 14.05
CA PRO A 26 4.30 -8.04 14.03
C PRO A 26 4.85 -7.69 12.65
N ARG A 27 4.37 -8.36 11.58
CA ARG A 27 4.88 -8.13 10.22
C ARG A 27 4.45 -6.76 9.72
N SER A 28 3.18 -6.41 9.89
CA SER A 28 2.63 -5.11 9.52
C SER A 28 3.27 -3.96 10.28
N THR A 29 3.47 -4.15 11.59
CA THR A 29 4.14 -3.16 12.45
C THR A 29 5.57 -2.91 11.97
N ALA A 30 6.36 -3.98 11.77
CA ALA A 30 7.74 -3.86 11.30
C ALA A 30 7.84 -3.23 9.90
N ALA A 31 6.93 -3.56 8.98
CA ALA A 31 6.90 -2.98 7.65
C ALA A 31 6.60 -1.47 7.67
N ALA A 32 5.63 -1.04 8.50
CA ALA A 32 5.32 0.36 8.69
C ALA A 32 6.48 1.13 9.32
N GLU A 33 7.10 0.59 10.36
CA GLU A 33 8.29 1.18 11.00
C GLU A 33 9.45 1.34 10.02
N ALA A 34 9.72 0.32 9.21
CA ALA A 34 10.76 0.37 8.20
C ALA A 34 10.48 1.42 7.12
N PHE A 35 9.22 1.56 6.68
CA PHE A 35 8.83 2.63 5.76
C PHE A 35 9.02 4.01 6.39
N VAL A 36 8.55 4.21 7.61
CA VAL A 36 8.69 5.49 8.33
C VAL A 36 10.16 5.88 8.49
N ALA A 37 11.03 4.93 8.84
CA ALA A 37 12.46 5.17 9.00
C ALA A 37 13.16 5.54 7.67
N ALA A 38 12.69 5.00 6.55
CA ALA A 38 13.30 5.20 5.24
C ALA A 38 12.70 6.34 4.41
N TRP A 39 11.54 6.90 4.82
CA TRP A 39 10.87 7.96 4.08
C TRP A 39 11.61 9.29 4.27
N PRO A 40 12.09 9.95 3.20
CA PRO A 40 12.81 11.21 3.31
C PRO A 40 11.90 12.43 3.48
N GLY A 41 10.58 12.26 3.30
CA GLY A 41 9.60 13.33 3.47
C GLY A 41 9.01 13.40 4.88
N THR A 42 7.88 14.08 5.02
CA THR A 42 7.17 14.22 6.29
C THR A 42 6.12 13.13 6.46
N VAL A 43 6.22 12.38 7.56
CA VAL A 43 5.14 11.48 8.01
C VAL A 43 4.16 12.27 8.86
N CYS A 44 2.98 12.56 8.33
CA CYS A 44 1.97 13.40 9.00
C CYS A 44 1.19 12.61 10.07
N ALA A 45 0.95 11.33 9.82
CA ALA A 45 0.30 10.44 10.78
C ALA A 45 0.79 9.00 10.62
N VAL A 46 0.92 8.32 11.76
CA VAL A 46 0.97 6.86 11.84
C VAL A 46 -0.29 6.38 12.56
N VAL A 47 -1.03 5.45 11.96
CA VAL A 47 -2.32 4.97 12.46
C VAL A 47 -2.32 3.45 12.50
N SER A 48 -2.46 2.87 13.68
CA SER A 48 -2.68 1.44 13.83
C SER A 48 -4.17 1.12 13.98
N TRP A 49 -4.57 -0.08 13.59
CA TRP A 49 -5.90 -0.62 13.88
C TRP A 49 -5.83 -2.09 14.30
N PRO A 50 -6.72 -2.54 15.19
CA PRO A 50 -6.86 -3.96 15.47
C PRO A 50 -7.53 -4.68 14.28
N PRO A 51 -7.34 -6.00 14.15
CA PRO A 51 -8.04 -6.82 13.15
C PRO A 51 -9.55 -6.86 13.40
N GLU A 52 -9.97 -6.68 14.66
CA GLU A 52 -11.38 -6.64 15.08
C GLU A 52 -11.65 -5.39 15.93
N ALA A 53 -12.73 -4.68 15.60
CA ALA A 53 -13.23 -3.54 16.37
C ALA A 53 -14.74 -3.40 16.18
N ALA A 54 -15.43 -2.82 17.17
CA ALA A 54 -16.81 -2.37 17.00
C ALA A 54 -16.94 -1.26 15.95
N SER A 55 -15.85 -0.49 15.72
CA SER A 55 -15.79 0.55 14.69
C SER A 55 -14.34 0.92 14.35
N TRP A 56 -14.11 1.25 13.08
CA TRP A 56 -12.86 1.83 12.56
C TRP A 56 -12.98 3.32 12.20
N LEU A 57 -14.09 3.97 12.52
CA LEU A 57 -14.37 5.35 12.08
C LEU A 57 -13.26 6.33 12.50
N ARG A 58 -12.84 6.31 13.75
CA ARG A 58 -11.79 7.22 14.24
C ARG A 58 -10.47 7.01 13.51
N GLN A 59 -10.10 5.75 13.29
CA GLN A 59 -8.89 5.37 12.57
C GLN A 59 -8.97 5.82 11.12
N ALA A 60 -10.09 5.56 10.44
CA ALA A 60 -10.31 5.94 9.05
C ALA A 60 -10.27 7.46 8.85
N CYS A 61 -10.93 8.24 9.71
CA CYS A 61 -10.85 9.70 9.63
C CYS A 61 -9.44 10.22 9.89
N ARG A 62 -8.73 9.68 10.89
CA ARG A 62 -7.34 10.07 11.16
C ARG A 62 -6.43 9.74 9.99
N PHE A 63 -6.58 8.56 9.40
CA PHE A 63 -5.76 8.11 8.28
C PHE A 63 -6.05 8.90 7.01
N ALA A 64 -7.32 9.20 6.70
CA ALA A 64 -7.71 9.96 5.51
C ALA A 64 -7.51 11.48 5.64
N GLY A 65 -7.44 12.01 6.87
CA GLY A 65 -7.34 13.44 7.15
C GLY A 65 -5.96 14.06 6.90
N GLY A 66 -5.90 15.40 6.96
CA GLY A 66 -4.65 16.16 6.88
C GLY A 66 -4.10 16.39 5.47
N SER A 67 -4.86 16.02 4.43
CA SER A 67 -4.49 16.20 3.01
C SER A 67 -3.07 15.72 2.67
N PRO A 68 -2.69 14.47 3.02
CA PRO A 68 -1.39 13.95 2.65
C PRO A 68 -1.30 13.80 1.12
N ASP A 69 -0.07 13.71 0.64
CA ASP A 69 0.20 13.49 -0.76
C ASP A 69 0.04 12.03 -1.19
N LEU A 70 0.17 11.12 -0.23
CA LEU A 70 -0.03 9.69 -0.43
C LEU A 70 -0.35 9.01 0.90
N TRP A 71 -0.88 7.80 0.76
CA TRP A 71 -1.11 6.88 1.87
C TRP A 71 -0.26 5.64 1.69
N VAL A 72 0.24 5.10 2.80
CA VAL A 72 0.92 3.80 2.83
C VAL A 72 0.22 2.87 3.80
N ILE A 73 -0.04 1.63 3.37
CA ILE A 73 -0.69 0.61 4.19
C ILE A 73 0.19 -0.64 4.29
N ALA A 74 0.53 -1.03 5.51
CA ALA A 74 1.12 -2.32 5.82
C ALA A 74 0.09 -3.16 6.59
N ASP A 75 -0.57 -4.09 5.90
CA ASP A 75 -1.53 -5.01 6.52
C ASP A 75 -1.78 -6.22 5.60
N ASP A 76 -2.51 -7.20 6.11
CA ASP A 76 -3.10 -8.28 5.31
C ASP A 76 -4.56 -8.00 4.95
N ALA A 77 -5.05 -8.63 3.87
CA ALA A 77 -6.38 -8.38 3.33
C ALA A 77 -7.52 -8.69 4.33
N ALA A 78 -7.38 -9.70 5.17
CA ALA A 78 -8.42 -10.10 6.12
C ALA A 78 -8.48 -9.12 7.29
N SER A 79 -7.34 -8.82 7.90
CA SER A 79 -7.21 -7.85 9.00
C SER A 79 -7.61 -6.44 8.59
N TRP A 80 -7.32 -6.06 7.33
CA TRP A 80 -7.67 -4.75 6.81
C TRP A 80 -9.14 -4.59 6.46
N ALA A 81 -9.90 -5.67 6.23
CA ALA A 81 -11.23 -5.60 5.61
C ALA A 81 -12.21 -4.62 6.31
N GLY A 82 -12.25 -4.63 7.65
CA GLY A 82 -13.08 -3.70 8.43
C GLY A 82 -12.67 -2.23 8.29
N MET A 83 -11.36 -1.97 8.32
CA MET A 83 -10.78 -0.65 8.10
C MET A 83 -10.97 -0.17 6.66
N GLY A 84 -10.72 -1.04 5.67
CA GLY A 84 -10.84 -0.78 4.24
C GLY A 84 -12.24 -0.36 3.84
N ARG A 85 -13.29 -1.07 4.30
CA ARG A 85 -14.69 -0.66 4.09
C ARG A 85 -14.95 0.75 4.60
N ARG A 86 -14.37 1.11 5.74
CA ARG A 86 -14.56 2.44 6.32
C ARG A 86 -13.80 3.52 5.56
N LEU A 87 -12.64 3.19 5.01
CA LEU A 87 -11.83 4.07 4.15
C LEU A 87 -12.47 4.33 2.80
N VAL A 88 -13.04 3.31 2.15
CA VAL A 88 -13.81 3.49 0.90
C VAL A 88 -14.95 4.50 1.10
N ALA A 89 -15.53 4.57 2.30
CA ALA A 89 -16.53 5.56 2.66
C ALA A 89 -15.97 6.95 3.09
N GLN A 90 -14.65 7.15 3.14
CA GLN A 90 -14.05 8.46 3.47
C GLN A 90 -13.82 9.28 2.20
N PRO A 91 -14.48 10.45 2.05
CA PRO A 91 -14.38 11.25 0.84
C PRO A 91 -13.01 11.90 0.62
N GLN A 92 -12.11 11.88 1.61
CA GLN A 92 -10.74 12.37 1.49
C GLN A 92 -9.76 11.27 1.05
N TRP A 93 -10.08 10.01 1.31
CA TRP A 93 -9.19 8.91 0.93
C TRP A 93 -9.23 8.67 -0.58
N ARG A 94 -8.08 8.34 -1.16
CA ARG A 94 -7.92 8.14 -2.61
C ARG A 94 -7.17 6.82 -2.84
N PRO A 95 -7.84 5.76 -3.32
CA PRO A 95 -7.17 4.48 -3.61
C PRO A 95 -6.01 4.67 -4.60
N GLY A 96 -6.21 5.45 -5.66
CA GLY A 96 -5.17 5.82 -6.64
C GLY A 96 -3.93 6.54 -6.10
N ARG A 97 -3.96 7.03 -4.85
CA ARG A 97 -2.81 7.62 -4.15
C ARG A 97 -2.30 6.75 -2.99
N THR A 98 -2.86 5.55 -2.80
CA THR A 98 -2.51 4.63 -1.72
C THR A 98 -1.55 3.55 -2.22
N ILE A 99 -0.41 3.40 -1.55
CA ILE A 99 0.56 2.32 -1.78
C ILE A 99 0.45 1.30 -0.66
N ALA A 100 0.52 0.01 -0.98
CA ALA A 100 0.47 -1.05 0.02
C ALA A 100 1.65 -2.03 -0.08
N PHE A 101 1.92 -2.68 1.04
CA PHE A 101 2.76 -3.87 1.11
C PHE A 101 1.99 -5.09 0.58
N SER A 102 2.72 -6.19 0.40
CA SER A 102 2.26 -7.42 -0.29
C SER A 102 1.03 -8.07 0.33
N GLY A 103 0.75 -7.84 1.61
CA GLY A 103 -0.40 -8.43 2.29
C GLY A 103 -1.76 -8.00 1.73
N LEU A 104 -1.82 -6.89 0.98
CA LEU A 104 -3.04 -6.44 0.29
C LEU A 104 -3.14 -6.88 -1.18
N ALA A 105 -2.16 -7.65 -1.69
CA ALA A 105 -2.18 -8.18 -3.05
C ALA A 105 -3.10 -9.42 -3.16
N ASP A 106 -4.37 -9.27 -2.74
CA ASP A 106 -5.37 -10.34 -2.71
C ASP A 106 -6.47 -10.07 -3.75
N PRO A 107 -6.68 -10.96 -4.74
CA PRO A 107 -7.74 -10.80 -5.75
C PRO A 107 -9.16 -10.67 -5.17
N ALA A 108 -9.42 -11.19 -3.97
CA ALA A 108 -10.72 -11.10 -3.31
C ALA A 108 -10.97 -9.75 -2.63
N LEU A 109 -9.94 -8.92 -2.46
CA LEU A 109 -10.00 -7.71 -1.65
C LEU A 109 -11.08 -6.71 -2.10
N PRO A 110 -11.29 -6.41 -3.39
CA PRO A 110 -12.39 -5.54 -3.82
C PRO A 110 -13.78 -6.04 -3.39
N GLY A 111 -13.98 -7.36 -3.40
CA GLY A 111 -15.22 -7.97 -2.89
C GLY A 111 -15.38 -7.84 -1.38
N LEU A 112 -14.28 -7.72 -0.64
CA LEU A 112 -14.31 -7.52 0.82
C LEU A 112 -14.59 -6.08 1.20
N VAL A 113 -13.99 -5.10 0.51
CA VAL A 113 -13.95 -3.70 0.97
C VAL A 113 -14.72 -2.70 0.11
N GLY A 114 -15.05 -3.06 -1.13
CA GLY A 114 -15.63 -2.15 -2.13
C GLY A 114 -14.60 -1.65 -3.14
N ASP A 115 -14.91 -0.53 -3.80
CA ASP A 115 -14.08 0.03 -4.86
C ASP A 115 -12.73 0.56 -4.33
N ILE A 116 -11.66 -0.06 -4.82
CA ILE A 116 -10.27 0.27 -4.52
C ILE A 116 -9.44 0.45 -5.79
N ASP A 117 -10.08 0.75 -6.92
CA ASP A 117 -9.39 0.93 -8.19
C ASP A 117 -8.31 2.01 -8.10
N GLY A 118 -7.11 1.67 -8.57
CA GLY A 118 -5.90 2.48 -8.46
C GLY A 118 -5.07 2.23 -7.20
N LEU A 119 -5.56 1.49 -6.20
CA LEU A 119 -4.72 0.97 -5.13
C LEU A 119 -3.61 0.11 -5.75
N SER A 120 -2.37 0.34 -5.34
CA SER A 120 -1.22 -0.39 -5.87
C SER A 120 -0.21 -0.70 -4.78
N GLY A 121 0.73 -1.58 -5.06
CA GLY A 121 1.72 -1.95 -4.06
C GLY A 121 2.86 -2.77 -4.60
N ALA A 122 3.65 -3.28 -3.66
CA ALA A 122 4.73 -4.21 -3.93
C ALA A 122 4.36 -5.62 -3.50
N GLY A 123 4.77 -6.63 -4.27
CA GLY A 123 4.85 -8.02 -3.84
C GLY A 123 6.06 -8.26 -2.93
N SER A 124 6.05 -9.39 -2.22
CA SER A 124 7.18 -9.83 -1.39
C SER A 124 8.46 -10.07 -2.20
N ASP A 125 8.32 -10.36 -3.48
CA ASP A 125 9.38 -10.54 -4.47
C ASP A 125 9.80 -9.22 -5.15
N GLY A 126 9.28 -8.07 -4.70
CA GLY A 126 9.60 -6.77 -5.27
C GLY A 126 8.90 -6.44 -6.58
N SER A 127 8.10 -7.36 -7.15
CA SER A 127 7.19 -7.03 -8.25
C SER A 127 6.18 -5.96 -7.80
N SER A 128 5.58 -5.24 -8.74
CA SER A 128 4.51 -4.29 -8.42
C SER A 128 3.15 -4.82 -8.85
N TRP A 129 2.11 -4.46 -8.12
CA TRP A 129 0.73 -4.81 -8.42
C TRP A 129 -0.18 -3.59 -8.34
N SER A 130 -1.34 -3.65 -8.98
CA SER A 130 -2.39 -2.63 -8.90
C SER A 130 -3.77 -3.23 -9.09
N PHE A 131 -4.78 -2.63 -8.46
CA PHE A 131 -6.19 -2.86 -8.78
C PHE A 131 -6.64 -1.95 -9.92
N PHE A 132 -7.30 -2.54 -10.92
CA PHE A 132 -7.91 -1.84 -12.03
C PHE A 132 -9.10 -2.64 -12.54
N ASP A 133 -10.24 -1.97 -12.72
CA ASP A 133 -11.50 -2.57 -13.16
C ASP A 133 -11.92 -3.72 -12.23
N GLY A 134 -11.77 -3.49 -10.91
CA GLY A 134 -12.09 -4.46 -9.86
C GLY A 134 -11.16 -5.67 -9.79
N GLY A 135 -10.09 -5.72 -10.59
CA GLY A 135 -9.18 -6.87 -10.67
C GLY A 135 -7.74 -6.54 -10.26
N LEU A 136 -7.08 -7.50 -9.61
CA LEU A 136 -5.64 -7.43 -9.29
C LEU A 136 -4.80 -7.71 -10.54
N ARG A 137 -3.84 -6.83 -10.84
CA ARG A 137 -2.91 -6.96 -11.96
C ARG A 137 -1.47 -6.85 -11.46
N TRP A 138 -0.62 -7.78 -11.90
CA TRP A 138 0.82 -7.78 -11.61
C TRP A 138 1.62 -7.17 -12.76
N SER A 139 2.73 -6.54 -12.42
CA SER A 139 3.72 -5.97 -13.34
C SER A 139 5.11 -6.43 -12.91
N GLY A 140 5.86 -6.95 -13.88
CA GLY A 140 7.10 -7.69 -13.62
C GLY A 140 8.26 -6.85 -13.07
N ILE A 141 9.18 -7.54 -12.41
CA ILE A 141 10.49 -7.03 -12.00
C ILE A 141 11.31 -6.82 -13.28
N HIS A 142 11.66 -5.58 -13.63
CA HIS A 142 12.68 -5.35 -14.67
C HIS A 142 14.06 -5.70 -14.08
N SER A 143 14.36 -6.99 -13.98
CA SER A 143 15.73 -7.48 -13.84
C SER A 143 16.39 -7.37 -15.20
N GLY A 144 16.99 -6.22 -15.49
CA GLY A 144 17.81 -6.04 -16.69
C GLY A 144 19.08 -6.89 -16.60
N VAL A 145 19.08 -8.04 -17.26
CA VAL A 145 20.27 -8.65 -17.87
C VAL A 145 19.85 -9.21 -19.21
N SER A 146 19.87 -8.37 -20.25
CA SER A 146 20.01 -8.86 -21.61
C SER A 146 21.49 -9.21 -21.80
N THR A 147 21.86 -10.46 -21.54
CA THR A 147 23.09 -10.98 -22.15
C THR A 147 22.82 -11.04 -23.64
N VAL A 148 23.33 -10.05 -24.37
CA VAL A 148 23.46 -10.14 -25.82
C VAL A 148 24.53 -11.19 -26.06
N GLU A 149 24.14 -12.43 -26.33
CA GLU A 149 25.05 -13.42 -26.86
C GLU A 149 25.39 -13.02 -28.29
N GLY A 150 26.50 -12.28 -28.39
CA GLY A 150 27.11 -11.89 -29.65
C GLY A 150 27.54 -13.12 -30.43
N ARG A 151 26.88 -13.31 -31.56
CA ARG A 151 27.27 -14.21 -32.64
C ARG A 151 28.63 -13.78 -33.22
N TRP A 152 29.66 -14.58 -32.95
CA TRP A 152 30.88 -14.78 -33.76
C TRP A 152 31.36 -16.20 -33.41
N SER A 153 31.61 -17.14 -34.31
CA SER A 153 31.93 -17.16 -35.74
C SER A 153 31.27 -18.37 -36.42
#